data_AF-A0A6B0SRV2-F1
#
_entry.id   AF-A0A6B0SRV2-F1
#
_cell.length_a   1.000
_cell.length_b   1.000
_cell.length_c   1.000
_cell.angle_alpha   90.00
_cell.angle_beta   90.00
_cell.angle_gamma   90.00
#
_symmetry.space_group_name_H-M   'P 1'
#
loop_
_entity.id
_entity.type
_entity.pdbx_description
1 polymer ?
#
loop_
_entity_poly.entity_id
_entity_poly.type
_entity_poly.pdbx_seq_one_letter_code
_entity_poly.pdbx_strand_id
1 'polypeptide(L)'
;MSVSDRSRSGTALAAALRRWGVHAPWVGLALAVPFGLLASSLPPAVRYAPFLASVLLFGFPHGAVDHLVPARLTGIGLGRSVGAVVAVYALLGVGYGLWWLLAPTSAFVAFIVITWVHWGQGDVYALLVLAAAEHLPTRAERALSLVVRGGLPMLVPLVGHPEAYRRVAGALVGLFAGDAAALDAAFSPAVRAGVAVGFGAVTLLALAAGAYRVRRGDAARRPWLVDAGETVGLWAYFLLVPPILAIGLYFCLWHAVRHVARLELLDPDARTALSEGDLTGTLRRFARDATPATLGGLLVVAGVWALAPRPSAGPEGLLAVYLVAIAVLTLPHVAVVTWMDARQGVW
;
A
#
# COMPACT_ATOMS: atom_id res chain seq x y z
N MET A 1 15.42 -7.66 -7.42
CA MET A 1 15.94 -8.92 -6.86
C MET A 1 14.87 -10.00 -6.85
N SER A 2 15.16 -11.21 -7.33
CA SER A 2 14.28 -12.39 -7.23
C SER A 2 14.22 -12.90 -5.78
N VAL A 3 13.13 -13.56 -5.39
CA VAL A 3 13.01 -14.27 -4.10
C VAL A 3 14.13 -15.32 -3.93
N SER A 4 14.62 -15.89 -5.03
CA SER A 4 15.72 -16.86 -5.06
C SER A 4 17.13 -16.25 -4.98
N ASP A 5 17.30 -14.96 -5.30
CA ASP A 5 18.61 -14.29 -5.31
C ASP A 5 19.05 -13.80 -3.92
N ARG A 6 18.23 -14.06 -2.87
CA ARG A 6 18.47 -13.63 -1.49
C ARG A 6 19.82 -14.09 -0.94
N SER A 7 20.24 -15.31 -1.25
CA SER A 7 21.52 -15.89 -0.77
C SER A 7 22.76 -15.17 -1.30
N ARG A 8 22.60 -14.29 -2.31
CA ARG A 8 23.68 -13.51 -2.92
C ARG A 8 23.78 -12.07 -2.41
N SER A 9 22.88 -11.65 -1.51
CA SER A 9 22.95 -10.30 -0.93
C SER A 9 24.06 -10.21 0.12
N GLY A 10 24.96 -9.23 -0.03
CA GLY A 10 25.98 -8.94 0.97
C GLY A 10 25.37 -8.55 2.32
N THR A 11 26.05 -8.87 3.42
CA THR A 11 25.57 -8.63 4.80
C THR A 11 25.18 -7.17 5.06
N ALA A 12 25.91 -6.23 4.44
CA ALA A 12 25.64 -4.79 4.52
C ALA A 12 24.29 -4.39 3.90
N LEU A 13 23.99 -4.87 2.68
CA LEU A 13 22.71 -4.59 2.02
C LEU A 13 21.54 -5.17 2.82
N ALA A 14 21.67 -6.40 3.32
CA ALA A 14 20.63 -7.01 4.16
C ALA A 14 20.40 -6.24 5.47
N ALA A 15 21.45 -5.67 6.07
CA ALA A 15 21.34 -4.82 7.25
C ALA A 15 20.63 -3.48 6.93
N ALA A 16 20.99 -2.84 5.82
CA ALA A 16 20.34 -1.61 5.35
C ALA A 16 18.84 -1.84 5.09
N LEU A 17 18.48 -2.92 4.41
CA LEU A 17 17.10 -3.29 4.12
C LEU A 17 16.27 -3.55 5.38
N ARG A 18 16.84 -4.21 6.40
CA ARG A 18 16.15 -4.38 7.69
C ARG A 18 15.97 -3.06 8.43
N ARG A 19 17.02 -2.22 8.47
CA ARG A 19 16.96 -0.90 9.12
C ARG A 19 15.86 -0.03 8.52
N TRP A 20 15.85 0.10 7.20
CA TRP A 20 14.99 1.05 6.50
C TRP A 20 13.64 0.47 6.09
N GLY A 21 13.55 -0.82 5.76
CA GLY A 21 12.30 -1.47 5.32
C GLY A 21 11.50 -2.16 6.42
N VAL A 22 12.10 -2.40 7.59
CA VAL A 22 11.42 -3.02 8.74
C VAL A 22 11.41 -2.09 9.96
N HIS A 23 12.57 -1.72 10.48
CA HIS A 23 12.64 -0.96 11.73
C HIS A 23 12.13 0.48 11.63
N ALA A 24 12.51 1.22 10.59
CA ALA A 24 12.06 2.60 10.40
C ALA A 24 10.52 2.73 10.25
N PRO A 25 9.83 1.88 9.46
CA PRO A 25 8.37 1.85 9.41
C PRO A 25 7.71 1.64 10.77
N TRP A 26 8.24 0.71 11.56
CA TRP A 26 7.77 0.45 12.92
C TRP A 26 7.88 1.66 13.83
N VAL A 27 9.05 2.29 13.85
CA VAL A 27 9.28 3.50 14.64
C VAL A 27 8.36 4.62 14.18
N GLY A 28 8.20 4.81 12.86
CA GLY A 28 7.29 5.81 12.29
C GLY A 28 5.85 5.62 12.74
N LEU A 29 5.30 4.41 12.64
CA LEU A 29 3.92 4.13 13.07
C LEU A 29 3.77 4.19 14.59
N ALA A 30 4.74 3.71 15.36
CA ALA A 30 4.69 3.78 16.83
C ALA A 30 4.68 5.23 17.33
N LEU A 31 5.51 6.10 16.74
CA LEU A 31 5.55 7.53 17.05
C LEU A 31 4.27 8.26 16.62
N ALA A 32 3.53 7.71 15.66
CA ALA A 32 2.25 8.26 15.22
C ALA A 32 1.08 7.95 16.17
N VAL A 33 1.15 6.89 16.98
CA VAL A 33 0.06 6.49 17.88
C VAL A 33 -0.34 7.62 18.85
N PRO A 34 0.59 8.27 19.58
CA PRO A 34 0.23 9.40 20.45
C PRO A 34 -0.47 10.54 19.71
N PHE A 35 0.00 10.86 18.49
CA PHE A 35 -0.62 11.89 17.66
C PHE A 35 -2.03 11.48 17.21
N GLY A 36 -2.25 10.20 16.90
CA GLY A 36 -3.56 9.63 16.62
C GLY A 36 -4.54 9.73 17.78
N LEU A 37 -4.09 9.44 19.00
CA LEU A 37 -4.91 9.54 20.21
C LEU A 37 -5.29 10.99 20.53
N LEU A 38 -4.41 11.94 20.21
CA LEU A 38 -4.67 13.38 20.37
C LEU A 38 -5.41 13.98 19.17
N ALA A 39 -5.59 13.25 18.07
CA ALA A 39 -6.05 13.83 16.81
C ALA A 39 -7.42 14.52 16.92
N SER A 40 -8.33 14.03 17.76
CA SER A 40 -9.64 14.68 17.99
C SER A 40 -9.53 16.09 18.57
N SER A 41 -8.46 16.39 19.30
CA SER A 41 -8.16 17.69 19.89
C SER A 41 -7.40 18.64 18.95
N LEU A 42 -6.91 18.13 17.80
CA LEU A 42 -6.10 18.91 16.87
C LEU A 42 -6.97 19.65 15.83
N PRO A 43 -6.55 20.84 15.39
CA PRO A 43 -7.21 21.55 14.30
C PRO A 43 -7.32 20.71 13.03
N PRO A 44 -8.38 20.85 12.21
CA PRO A 44 -8.54 20.11 10.97
C PRO A 44 -7.30 20.15 10.08
N ALA A 45 -6.69 21.32 9.88
CA ALA A 45 -5.48 21.46 9.08
C ALA A 45 -4.34 20.53 9.51
N VAL A 46 -4.14 20.35 10.83
CA VAL A 46 -3.11 19.47 11.40
C VAL A 46 -3.48 17.99 11.21
N ARG A 47 -4.77 17.64 11.27
CA ARG A 47 -5.25 16.26 11.02
C ARG A 47 -5.06 15.84 9.56
N TYR A 48 -5.28 16.77 8.62
CA TYR A 48 -5.12 16.52 7.18
C TYR A 48 -3.70 16.80 6.67
N ALA A 49 -2.83 17.47 7.43
CA ALA A 49 -1.47 17.81 7.01
C ALA A 49 -0.60 16.58 6.65
N PRO A 50 -0.54 15.50 7.46
CA PRO A 50 0.17 14.28 7.07
C PRO A 50 -0.37 13.67 5.78
N PHE A 51 -1.67 13.78 5.55
CA PHE A 51 -2.32 13.33 4.33
C PHE A 51 -1.93 14.19 3.12
N LEU A 52 -1.94 15.51 3.26
CA LEU A 52 -1.48 16.41 2.19
C LEU A 52 0.03 16.26 1.92
N ALA A 53 0.83 16.05 2.97
CA ALA A 53 2.25 15.74 2.83
C ALA A 53 2.46 14.38 2.15
N SER A 54 1.58 13.40 2.39
CA SER A 54 1.61 12.11 1.70
C SER A 54 1.49 12.29 0.20
N VAL A 55 0.58 13.16 -0.27
CA VAL A 55 0.37 13.44 -1.70
C VAL A 55 1.69 13.81 -2.37
N LEU A 56 2.45 14.73 -1.77
CA LEU A 56 3.60 15.35 -2.41
C LEU A 56 4.92 14.58 -2.22
N LEU A 57 5.12 13.96 -1.07
CA LEU A 57 6.43 13.43 -0.69
C LEU A 57 6.59 11.93 -0.95
N PHE A 58 5.53 11.14 -0.80
CA PHE A 58 5.63 9.66 -0.82
C PHE A 58 4.53 8.98 -1.63
N GLY A 59 3.35 9.60 -1.72
CA GLY A 59 2.13 9.00 -2.22
C GLY A 59 2.07 8.85 -3.73
N PHE A 60 2.37 9.89 -4.49
CA PHE A 60 2.64 9.71 -5.93
C PHE A 60 4.01 9.09 -6.20
N PRO A 61 5.10 9.51 -5.53
CA PRO A 61 6.44 9.02 -5.86
C PRO A 61 6.63 7.51 -5.74
N HIS A 62 5.99 6.81 -4.79
CA HIS A 62 6.31 5.39 -4.52
C HIS A 62 6.10 4.46 -5.72
N GLY A 63 5.04 4.65 -6.51
CA GLY A 63 4.79 3.92 -7.76
C GLY A 63 5.28 4.62 -9.03
N ALA A 64 5.83 5.84 -8.90
CA ALA A 64 6.16 6.70 -10.04
C ALA A 64 7.41 6.28 -10.84
N VAL A 65 7.98 5.11 -10.54
CA VAL A 65 9.08 4.51 -11.32
C VAL A 65 8.65 3.25 -12.08
N ASP A 66 7.36 2.94 -12.14
CA ASP A 66 6.82 1.79 -12.88
C ASP A 66 7.32 1.70 -14.33
N HIS A 67 7.45 2.85 -15.00
CA HIS A 67 7.94 2.94 -16.36
C HIS A 67 9.38 2.42 -16.56
N LEU A 68 10.16 2.29 -15.47
CA LEU A 68 11.50 1.71 -15.45
C LEU A 68 11.50 0.22 -15.09
N VAL A 69 10.41 -0.30 -14.50
CA VAL A 69 10.36 -1.66 -13.94
C VAL A 69 10.61 -2.73 -15.02
N PRO A 70 9.95 -2.71 -16.19
CA PRO A 70 10.25 -3.68 -17.25
C PRO A 70 11.71 -3.65 -17.72
N ALA A 71 12.27 -2.46 -17.94
CA ALA A 71 13.67 -2.30 -18.34
C ALA A 71 14.64 -2.86 -17.27
N ARG A 72 14.47 -2.48 -16.00
CA ARG A 72 15.32 -2.93 -14.89
C ARG A 72 15.20 -4.43 -14.61
N LEU A 73 14.02 -5.01 -14.80
CA LEU A 73 13.76 -6.41 -14.47
C LEU A 73 14.08 -7.39 -15.60
N THR A 74 13.99 -6.96 -16.86
CA THR A 74 14.13 -7.86 -18.03
C THR A 74 15.18 -7.43 -19.05
N GLY A 75 15.77 -6.24 -18.89
CA GLY A 75 16.78 -5.71 -19.80
C GLY A 75 16.22 -5.20 -21.13
N ILE A 76 14.89 -5.06 -21.28
CA ILE A 76 14.32 -4.44 -22.49
C ILE A 76 14.69 -2.95 -22.56
N GLY A 77 14.76 -2.41 -23.77
CA GLY A 77 15.09 -0.99 -23.99
C GLY A 77 14.10 -0.04 -23.30
N LEU A 78 14.62 1.06 -22.74
CA LEU A 78 13.86 2.03 -21.94
C LEU A 78 12.60 2.55 -22.67
N GLY A 79 12.69 2.89 -23.95
CA GLY A 79 11.53 3.37 -24.73
C GLY A 79 10.40 2.35 -24.81
N ARG A 80 10.71 1.05 -24.91
CA ARG A 80 9.71 -0.03 -24.89
C ARG A 80 9.08 -0.20 -23.51
N SER A 81 9.90 -0.10 -22.45
CA SER A 81 9.43 -0.13 -21.07
C SER A 81 8.45 1.00 -20.78
N VAL A 82 8.83 2.25 -21.12
CA VAL A 82 7.98 3.43 -20.99
C VAL A 82 6.70 3.28 -21.82
N GLY A 83 6.82 2.92 -23.10
CA GLY A 83 5.66 2.78 -23.99
C GLY A 83 4.66 1.74 -23.50
N ALA A 84 5.13 0.57 -23.03
CA ALA A 84 4.28 -0.47 -22.49
C ALA A 84 3.54 -0.02 -21.22
N VAL A 85 4.25 0.60 -20.28
CA VAL A 85 3.65 1.07 -19.02
C VAL A 85 2.67 2.21 -19.28
N VAL A 86 3.00 3.17 -20.14
CA VAL A 86 2.08 4.24 -20.53
C VAL A 86 0.82 3.67 -21.18
N ALA A 87 0.93 2.66 -22.06
CA ALA A 87 -0.24 2.02 -22.66
C ALA A 87 -1.13 1.33 -21.61
N VAL A 88 -0.53 0.62 -20.64
CA VAL A 88 -1.26 0.00 -19.52
C VAL A 88 -1.96 1.04 -18.67
N TYR A 89 -1.27 2.14 -18.31
CA TYR A 89 -1.82 3.24 -17.53
C TYR A 89 -2.95 3.97 -18.28
N ALA A 90 -2.79 4.21 -19.58
CA ALA A 90 -3.83 4.82 -20.40
C ALA A 90 -5.07 3.92 -20.46
N LEU A 91 -4.91 2.63 -20.77
CA LEU A 91 -6.04 1.70 -20.90
C LEU A 91 -6.77 1.49 -19.58
N LEU A 92 -6.06 1.06 -18.54
CA LEU A 92 -6.68 0.70 -17.27
C LEU A 92 -7.06 1.93 -16.44
N GLY A 93 -6.24 2.99 -16.47
CA GLY A 93 -6.53 4.23 -15.77
C GLY A 93 -7.73 4.97 -16.36
N VAL A 94 -7.78 5.15 -17.69
CA VAL A 94 -8.97 5.77 -18.33
C VAL A 94 -10.19 4.88 -18.15
N GLY A 95 -10.08 3.57 -18.35
CA GLY A 95 -11.18 2.63 -18.11
C GLY A 95 -11.73 2.72 -16.68
N TYR A 96 -10.85 2.82 -15.69
CA TYR A 96 -11.29 2.94 -14.30
C TYR A 96 -11.86 4.33 -13.96
N GLY A 97 -11.30 5.40 -14.54
CA GLY A 97 -11.87 6.74 -14.43
C GLY A 97 -13.28 6.84 -15.04
N LEU A 98 -13.49 6.20 -16.20
CA LEU A 98 -14.82 6.08 -16.81
C LEU A 98 -15.77 5.27 -15.92
N TRP A 99 -15.29 4.21 -15.26
CA TRP A 99 -16.09 3.46 -14.30
C TRP A 99 -16.51 4.34 -13.11
N TRP A 100 -15.62 5.17 -12.56
CA TRP A 100 -15.99 6.15 -11.53
C TRP A 100 -17.08 7.13 -11.98
N LEU A 101 -17.05 7.56 -13.25
CA LEU A 101 -18.08 8.44 -13.82
C LEU A 101 -19.43 7.74 -14.00
N LEU A 102 -19.43 6.46 -14.38
CA LEU A 102 -20.64 5.71 -14.75
C LEU A 102 -21.28 4.96 -13.58
N ALA A 103 -20.48 4.43 -12.66
CA ALA A 103 -20.92 3.62 -11.53
C ALA A 103 -20.00 3.80 -10.31
N PRO A 104 -19.99 4.99 -9.68
CA PRO A 104 -19.07 5.34 -8.60
C PRO A 104 -19.13 4.41 -7.38
N THR A 105 -20.32 3.90 -7.03
CA THR A 105 -20.47 3.00 -5.88
C THR A 105 -19.75 1.67 -6.10
N SER A 106 -19.89 1.05 -7.28
CA SER A 106 -19.15 -0.19 -7.58
C SER A 106 -17.68 0.07 -7.87
N ALA A 107 -17.32 1.22 -8.44
CA ALA A 107 -15.93 1.66 -8.58
C ALA A 107 -15.24 1.83 -7.22
N PHE A 108 -15.95 2.35 -6.21
CA PHE A 108 -15.46 2.43 -4.83
C PHE A 108 -15.25 1.04 -4.22
N VAL A 109 -16.18 0.10 -4.40
CA VAL A 109 -16.00 -1.28 -3.91
C VAL A 109 -14.78 -1.92 -4.58
N ALA A 110 -14.61 -1.73 -5.88
CA ALA A 110 -13.42 -2.18 -6.60
C ALA A 110 -12.15 -1.54 -6.05
N PHE A 111 -12.17 -0.26 -5.68
CA PHE A 111 -11.02 0.44 -5.09
C PHE A 111 -10.56 -0.24 -3.80
N ILE A 112 -11.51 -0.57 -2.91
CA ILE A 112 -11.21 -1.27 -1.66
C ILE A 112 -10.60 -2.64 -1.94
N VAL A 113 -11.15 -3.42 -2.87
CA VAL A 113 -10.64 -4.77 -3.21
C VAL A 113 -9.25 -4.69 -3.84
N ILE A 114 -9.05 -3.80 -4.83
CA ILE A 114 -7.76 -3.62 -5.51
C ILE A 114 -6.69 -3.20 -4.49
N THR A 115 -7.01 -2.23 -3.64
CA THR A 115 -6.05 -1.71 -2.66
C THR A 115 -5.75 -2.72 -1.56
N TRP A 116 -6.74 -3.51 -1.12
CA TRP A 116 -6.53 -4.65 -0.24
C TRP A 116 -5.51 -5.61 -0.85
N VAL A 117 -5.76 -6.10 -2.06
CA VAL A 117 -4.86 -7.05 -2.73
C VAL A 117 -3.46 -6.44 -2.88
N HIS A 118 -3.37 -5.20 -3.35
CA HIS A 118 -2.12 -4.50 -3.58
C HIS A 118 -1.24 -4.37 -2.33
N TRP A 119 -1.81 -3.89 -1.23
CA TRP A 119 -1.07 -3.75 0.02
C TRP A 119 -0.65 -5.11 0.58
N GLY A 120 -1.52 -6.13 0.46
CA GLY A 120 -1.16 -7.49 0.81
C GLY A 120 -0.01 -8.06 -0.04
N GLN A 121 0.03 -7.79 -1.35
CA GLN A 121 1.16 -8.17 -2.23
C GLN A 121 2.47 -7.51 -1.77
N GLY A 122 2.41 -6.20 -1.47
CA GLY A 122 3.55 -5.44 -0.97
C GLY A 122 4.12 -6.03 0.33
N ASP A 123 3.25 -6.32 1.30
CA ASP A 123 3.66 -6.88 2.58
C ASP A 123 4.15 -8.33 2.48
N VAL A 124 3.54 -9.17 1.63
CA VAL A 124 4.06 -10.54 1.37
C VAL A 124 5.46 -10.47 0.76
N TYR A 125 5.69 -9.60 -0.22
CA TYR A 125 7.03 -9.39 -0.76
C TYR A 125 8.01 -8.94 0.33
N ALA A 126 7.62 -7.97 1.17
CA ALA A 126 8.46 -7.47 2.25
C ALA A 126 8.79 -8.57 3.26
N LEU A 127 7.83 -9.42 3.63
CA LEU A 127 8.05 -10.56 4.50
C LEU A 127 9.04 -11.56 3.91
N LEU A 128 8.86 -11.92 2.65
CA LEU A 128 9.78 -12.84 1.97
C LEU A 128 11.17 -12.19 1.88
N VAL A 129 11.29 -10.99 1.33
CA VAL A 129 12.59 -10.43 0.94
C VAL A 129 13.33 -9.73 2.08
N LEU A 130 12.62 -8.99 2.94
CA LEU A 130 13.23 -8.17 4.00
C LEU A 130 13.31 -8.91 5.35
N ALA A 131 12.28 -9.71 5.67
CA ALA A 131 12.22 -10.45 6.93
C ALA A 131 12.66 -11.92 6.83
N ALA A 132 12.90 -12.42 5.61
CA ALA A 132 13.23 -13.83 5.35
C ALA A 132 12.18 -14.80 5.95
N ALA A 133 10.90 -14.54 5.69
CA ALA A 133 9.76 -15.33 6.16
C ALA A 133 9.73 -16.74 5.52
N GLU A 134 10.55 -17.65 6.03
CA GLU A 134 10.61 -19.07 5.66
C GLU A 134 9.30 -19.81 5.96
N HIS A 135 8.48 -19.29 6.88
CA HIS A 135 7.20 -19.86 7.26
C HIS A 135 6.09 -19.68 6.20
N LEU A 136 6.40 -19.07 5.05
CA LEU A 136 5.49 -18.88 3.90
C LEU A 136 5.97 -19.60 2.62
N PRO A 137 6.27 -20.91 2.66
CA PRO A 137 6.86 -21.61 1.51
C PRO A 137 5.87 -21.76 0.35
N THR A 138 4.57 -21.93 0.60
CA THR A 138 3.56 -22.22 -0.43
C THR A 138 2.77 -20.98 -0.88
N ARG A 139 2.18 -21.06 -2.08
CA ARG A 139 1.24 -20.05 -2.60
C ARG A 139 0.03 -19.84 -1.69
N ALA A 140 -0.47 -20.91 -1.05
CA ALA A 140 -1.62 -20.83 -0.15
C ALA A 140 -1.29 -20.04 1.12
N GLU A 141 -0.12 -20.28 1.73
CA GLU A 141 0.34 -19.52 2.92
C GLU A 141 0.60 -18.05 2.56
N ARG A 142 1.17 -17.78 1.38
CA ARG A 142 1.36 -16.41 0.87
C ARG A 142 0.03 -15.71 0.60
N ALA A 143 -0.95 -16.40 0.02
CA ALA A 143 -2.29 -15.85 -0.22
C ALA A 143 -3.01 -15.56 1.10
N LEU A 144 -2.90 -16.45 2.08
CA LEU A 144 -3.44 -16.23 3.43
C LEU A 144 -2.80 -15.00 4.09
N SER A 145 -1.47 -14.87 3.99
CA SER A 145 -0.75 -13.68 4.47
C SER A 145 -1.18 -12.41 3.73
N LEU A 146 -1.33 -12.44 2.40
CA LEU A 146 -1.84 -11.32 1.60
C LEU A 146 -3.21 -10.86 2.07
N VAL A 147 -4.14 -11.80 2.28
CA VAL A 147 -5.50 -11.49 2.75
C VAL A 147 -5.46 -10.81 4.11
N VAL A 148 -4.64 -11.29 5.05
CA VAL A 148 -4.49 -10.66 6.37
C VAL A 148 -3.83 -9.29 6.23
N ARG A 149 -2.66 -9.22 5.61
CA ARG A 149 -1.84 -8.00 5.54
C ARG A 149 -2.55 -6.86 4.82
N GLY A 150 -3.15 -7.15 3.67
CA GLY A 150 -3.93 -6.16 2.93
C GLY A 150 -5.28 -5.83 3.56
N GLY A 151 -5.83 -6.75 4.35
CA GLY A 151 -7.14 -6.59 5.00
C GLY A 151 -7.08 -5.71 6.24
N LEU A 152 -5.94 -5.66 6.92
CA LEU A 152 -5.73 -4.83 8.11
C LEU A 152 -6.16 -3.36 7.92
N PRO A 153 -5.63 -2.62 6.93
CA PRO A 153 -6.02 -1.23 6.73
C PRO A 153 -7.43 -1.03 6.15
N MET A 154 -8.11 -2.10 5.70
CA MET A 154 -9.46 -2.00 5.12
C MET A 154 -10.55 -2.42 6.10
N LEU A 155 -10.40 -3.59 6.70
CA LEU A 155 -11.42 -4.21 7.55
C LEU A 155 -11.34 -3.73 8.99
N VAL A 156 -10.15 -3.46 9.52
CA VAL A 156 -10.01 -3.03 10.92
C VAL A 156 -10.65 -1.65 11.13
N PRO A 157 -10.48 -0.66 10.23
CA PRO A 157 -11.22 0.60 10.32
C PRO A 157 -12.74 0.44 10.15
N LEU A 158 -13.22 -0.52 9.34
CA LEU A 158 -14.66 -0.81 9.24
C LEU A 158 -15.25 -1.31 10.58
N VAL A 159 -14.46 -2.10 11.32
CA VAL A 159 -14.85 -2.61 12.64
C VAL A 159 -14.69 -1.53 13.71
N GLY A 160 -13.54 -0.86 13.80
CA GLY A 160 -13.22 0.08 14.90
C GLY A 160 -13.75 1.50 14.70
N HIS A 161 -13.92 1.95 13.45
CA HIS A 161 -14.21 3.35 13.10
C HIS A 161 -15.28 3.47 11.99
N PRO A 162 -16.44 2.80 12.11
CA PRO A 162 -17.41 2.67 11.03
C PRO A 162 -17.94 4.01 10.51
N GLU A 163 -18.12 5.00 11.40
CA GLU A 163 -18.64 6.31 11.00
C GLU A 163 -17.64 7.10 10.17
N ALA A 164 -16.36 7.08 10.56
CA ALA A 164 -15.30 7.73 9.79
C ALA A 164 -15.13 7.06 8.43
N TYR A 165 -15.19 5.73 8.38
CA TYR A 165 -15.16 4.99 7.13
C TYR A 165 -16.35 5.36 6.24
N ARG A 166 -17.58 5.34 6.78
CA ARG A 166 -18.80 5.71 6.04
C ARG A 166 -18.72 7.14 5.50
N ARG A 167 -18.20 8.10 6.27
CA ARG A 167 -17.98 9.48 5.80
C ARG A 167 -17.04 9.53 4.58
N VAL A 168 -15.90 8.85 4.65
CA VAL A 168 -14.95 8.77 3.52
C VAL A 168 -15.60 8.11 2.30
N ALA A 169 -16.29 6.98 2.48
CA ALA A 169 -17.00 6.30 1.39
C ALA A 169 -18.05 7.22 0.74
N GLY A 170 -18.85 7.90 1.55
CA GLY A 170 -19.84 8.87 1.10
C GLY A 170 -19.22 10.06 0.36
N ALA A 171 -18.08 10.58 0.82
CA ALA A 171 -17.37 11.66 0.15
C ALA A 171 -16.85 11.23 -1.24
N LEU A 172 -16.26 10.05 -1.36
CA LEU A 172 -15.74 9.52 -2.63
C LEU A 172 -16.86 9.23 -3.64
N VAL A 173 -17.91 8.54 -3.20
CA VAL A 173 -19.05 8.19 -4.06
C VAL A 173 -19.85 9.44 -4.43
N GLY A 174 -20.06 10.33 -3.47
CA GLY A 174 -20.81 11.57 -3.64
C GLY A 174 -20.14 12.59 -4.57
N LEU A 175 -18.80 12.57 -4.69
CA LEU A 175 -18.02 13.36 -5.64
C LEU A 175 -18.52 13.17 -7.09
N PHE A 176 -18.98 11.95 -7.39
CA PHE A 176 -19.49 11.51 -8.69
C PHE A 176 -21.02 11.34 -8.71
N ALA A 177 -21.73 12.00 -7.78
CA ALA A 177 -23.18 11.93 -7.62
C ALA A 177 -23.74 10.50 -7.47
N GLY A 178 -22.92 9.57 -6.98
CA GLY A 178 -23.33 8.19 -6.72
C GLY A 178 -24.21 8.04 -5.48
N ASP A 179 -24.95 6.94 -5.43
CA ASP A 179 -25.71 6.55 -4.25
C ASP A 179 -24.82 5.79 -3.25
N ALA A 180 -24.47 6.46 -2.15
CA ALA A 180 -23.73 5.86 -1.05
C ALA A 180 -24.60 4.99 -0.14
N ALA A 181 -25.93 5.14 -0.16
CA ALA A 181 -26.84 4.35 0.68
C ALA A 181 -26.80 2.86 0.30
N ALA A 182 -26.48 2.54 -0.95
CA ALA A 182 -26.21 1.18 -1.39
C ALA A 182 -25.08 0.47 -0.62
N LEU A 183 -24.24 1.20 0.13
CA LEU A 183 -23.20 0.64 0.99
C LEU A 183 -23.65 0.41 2.44
N ASP A 184 -24.84 0.87 2.86
CA ASP A 184 -25.25 0.90 4.27
C ASP A 184 -25.28 -0.48 4.92
N ALA A 185 -25.67 -1.51 4.18
CA ALA A 185 -25.68 -2.89 4.65
C ALA A 185 -24.29 -3.35 5.15
N ALA A 186 -23.22 -2.91 4.49
CA ALA A 186 -21.83 -3.25 4.86
C ALA A 186 -21.42 -2.66 6.21
N PHE A 187 -22.06 -1.57 6.65
CA PHE A 187 -21.79 -0.92 7.93
C PHE A 187 -22.73 -1.37 9.05
N SER A 188 -23.67 -2.29 8.78
CA SER A 188 -24.58 -2.79 9.80
C SER A 188 -23.81 -3.47 10.95
N PRO A 189 -24.32 -3.40 12.20
CA PRO A 189 -23.65 -4.04 13.34
C PRO A 189 -23.40 -5.54 13.13
N ALA A 190 -24.35 -6.25 12.51
CA ALA A 190 -24.23 -7.67 12.22
C ALA A 190 -23.09 -7.97 11.22
N VAL A 191 -23.01 -7.24 10.10
CA VAL A 191 -21.91 -7.42 9.13
C VAL A 191 -20.58 -7.08 9.76
N ARG A 192 -20.49 -5.99 10.54
CA ARG A 192 -19.25 -5.61 11.23
C ARG A 192 -18.80 -6.66 12.25
N ALA A 193 -19.73 -7.24 13.01
CA ALA A 193 -19.41 -8.34 13.93
C ALA A 193 -18.92 -9.58 13.16
N GLY A 194 -19.57 -9.92 12.03
CA GLY A 194 -19.14 -10.98 11.14
C GLY A 194 -17.74 -10.75 10.57
N VAL A 195 -17.43 -9.53 10.12
CA VAL A 195 -16.10 -9.12 9.66
C VAL A 195 -15.07 -9.24 10.80
N ALA A 196 -15.39 -8.75 12.00
CA ALA A 196 -14.48 -8.82 13.15
C ALA A 196 -14.11 -10.26 13.51
N VAL A 197 -15.11 -11.14 13.62
CA VAL A 197 -14.92 -12.56 13.96
C VAL A 197 -14.22 -13.31 12.82
N GLY A 198 -14.71 -13.16 11.59
CA GLY A 198 -14.18 -13.86 10.42
C GLY A 198 -12.74 -13.44 10.11
N PHE A 199 -12.47 -12.13 10.06
CA PHE A 199 -11.14 -11.62 9.79
C PHE A 199 -10.16 -11.90 10.95
N GLY A 200 -10.65 -11.85 12.21
CA GLY A 200 -9.89 -12.29 13.38
C GLY A 200 -9.50 -13.77 13.28
N ALA A 201 -10.44 -14.65 12.90
CA ALA A 201 -10.17 -16.08 12.70
C ALA A 201 -9.16 -16.34 11.58
N VAL A 202 -9.30 -15.65 10.43
CA VAL A 202 -8.34 -15.75 9.32
C VAL A 202 -6.94 -15.25 9.74
N THR A 203 -6.87 -14.17 10.53
CA THR A 203 -5.60 -13.67 11.10
C THR A 203 -4.96 -14.72 12.00
N LEU A 204 -5.72 -15.30 12.92
CA LEU A 204 -5.23 -16.34 13.83
C LEU A 204 -4.78 -17.59 13.06
N LEU A 205 -5.50 -17.98 12.02
CA LEU A 205 -5.13 -19.10 11.15
C LEU A 205 -3.79 -18.84 10.46
N ALA A 206 -3.56 -17.64 9.92
CA ALA A 206 -2.30 -17.25 9.29
C ALA A 206 -1.11 -17.35 10.27
N LEU A 207 -1.28 -16.78 11.47
CA LEU A 207 -0.25 -16.82 12.51
C LEU A 207 0.00 -18.24 13.02
N ALA A 208 -1.05 -19.05 13.18
CA ALA A 208 -0.96 -20.44 13.60
C ALA A 208 -0.27 -21.32 12.56
N ALA A 209 -0.57 -21.13 11.27
CA ALA A 209 0.12 -21.82 10.17
C ALA A 209 1.62 -21.53 10.19
N GLY A 210 2.02 -20.26 10.37
CA GLY A 210 3.43 -19.90 10.53
C GLY A 210 4.06 -20.48 11.79
N ALA A 211 3.35 -20.45 12.93
CA ALA A 211 3.83 -21.01 14.19
C ALA A 211 4.03 -22.53 14.11
N TYR A 212 3.17 -23.21 13.36
CA TYR A 212 3.27 -24.65 13.10
C TYR A 212 4.54 -25.00 12.32
N ARG A 213 4.90 -24.21 11.29
CA ARG A 213 6.17 -24.36 10.57
C ARG A 213 7.38 -24.22 11.50
N VAL A 214 7.36 -23.19 12.35
CA VAL A 214 8.42 -22.98 13.36
C VAL A 214 8.52 -24.17 14.31
N ARG A 215 7.38 -24.69 14.79
CA ARG A 215 7.34 -25.85 15.70
C ARG A 215 7.87 -27.14 15.06
N ARG A 216 7.65 -27.33 13.76
CA ARG A 216 8.18 -28.47 13.01
C ARG A 216 9.67 -28.37 12.70
N GLY A 217 10.27 -27.20 12.88
CA GLY A 217 11.65 -26.93 12.47
C GLY A 217 11.80 -26.57 10.99
N ASP A 218 10.69 -26.35 10.28
CA ASP A 218 10.69 -25.98 8.86
C ASP A 218 11.04 -24.49 8.63
N ALA A 219 10.97 -23.66 9.68
CA ALA A 219 11.18 -22.21 9.59
C ALA A 219 11.80 -21.64 10.86
N ALA A 220 12.64 -20.61 10.72
CA ALA A 220 13.19 -19.88 11.85
C ALA A 220 12.12 -19.12 12.67
N ARG A 221 12.26 -19.11 14.00
CA ARG A 221 11.33 -18.41 14.91
C ARG A 221 11.33 -16.89 14.73
N ARG A 222 12.48 -16.29 14.43
CA ARG A 222 12.63 -14.83 14.39
C ARG A 222 11.83 -14.17 13.25
N PRO A 223 11.90 -14.62 11.98
CA PRO A 223 11.05 -14.11 10.91
C PRO A 223 9.55 -14.19 11.22
N TRP A 224 9.10 -15.31 11.81
CA TRP A 224 7.71 -15.47 12.23
C TRP A 224 7.31 -14.48 13.33
N LEU A 225 8.18 -14.23 14.32
CA LEU A 225 7.91 -13.23 15.36
C LEU A 225 7.82 -11.81 14.80
N VAL A 226 8.61 -11.47 13.77
CA VAL A 226 8.48 -10.20 13.07
C VAL A 226 7.11 -10.12 12.41
N ASP A 227 6.71 -11.14 11.65
CA ASP A 227 5.39 -11.17 11.00
C ASP A 227 4.22 -11.07 12.00
N ALA A 228 4.26 -11.86 13.07
CA ALA A 228 3.26 -11.84 14.13
C ALA A 228 3.22 -10.49 14.84
N GLY A 229 4.38 -9.93 15.18
CA GLY A 229 4.51 -8.60 15.75
C GLY A 229 3.87 -7.55 14.84
N GLU A 230 4.19 -7.55 13.55
CA GLU A 230 3.66 -6.59 12.58
C GLU A 230 2.15 -6.70 12.44
N THR A 231 1.65 -7.93 12.35
CA THR A 231 0.21 -8.20 12.23
C THR A 231 -0.55 -7.68 13.44
N VAL A 232 -0.08 -7.99 14.66
CA VAL A 232 -0.73 -7.55 15.90
C VAL A 232 -0.57 -6.03 16.10
N GLY A 233 0.59 -5.47 15.78
CA GLY A 233 0.84 -4.04 15.87
C GLY A 233 -0.01 -3.22 14.92
N LEU A 234 -0.21 -3.71 13.69
CA LEU A 234 -1.09 -3.08 12.70
C LEU A 234 -2.57 -3.19 13.10
N TRP A 235 -3.01 -4.32 13.67
CA TRP A 235 -4.33 -4.42 14.30
C TRP A 235 -4.52 -3.33 15.36
N ALA A 236 -3.59 -3.22 16.31
CA ALA A 236 -3.65 -2.20 17.36
C ALA A 236 -3.63 -0.79 16.77
N TYR A 237 -2.76 -0.53 15.80
CA TYR A 237 -2.63 0.77 15.15
C TYR A 237 -3.94 1.22 14.47
N PHE A 238 -4.57 0.36 13.66
CA PHE A 238 -5.82 0.72 12.97
C PHE A 238 -7.05 0.76 13.90
N LEU A 239 -6.98 0.13 15.07
CA LEU A 239 -8.00 0.29 16.11
C LEU A 239 -7.83 1.60 16.88
N LEU A 240 -6.59 2.04 17.13
CA LEU A 240 -6.30 3.20 17.98
C LEU A 240 -6.26 4.53 17.22
N VAL A 241 -5.79 4.53 15.97
CA VAL A 241 -5.56 5.76 15.20
C VAL A 241 -6.75 6.04 14.27
N PRO A 242 -7.27 7.27 14.20
CA PRO A 242 -8.37 7.62 13.31
C PRO A 242 -8.07 7.30 11.83
N PRO A 243 -9.02 6.74 11.05
CA PRO A 243 -8.71 6.09 9.77
C PRO A 243 -7.99 6.95 8.74
N ILE A 244 -8.37 8.22 8.56
CA ILE A 244 -7.75 9.11 7.56
C ILE A 244 -6.26 9.29 7.87
N LEU A 245 -5.95 9.56 9.14
CA LEU A 245 -4.58 9.70 9.62
C LEU A 245 -3.85 8.36 9.57
N ALA A 246 -4.51 7.29 10.02
CA ALA A 246 -3.94 5.95 10.07
C ALA A 246 -3.48 5.50 8.69
N ILE A 247 -4.36 5.63 7.69
CA ILE A 247 -4.10 5.26 6.30
C ILE A 247 -3.04 6.14 5.67
N GLY A 248 -3.09 7.46 5.85
CA GLY A 248 -2.08 8.37 5.29
C GLY A 248 -0.67 8.04 5.78
N LEU A 249 -0.54 7.76 7.08
CA LEU A 249 0.75 7.41 7.69
C LEU A 249 1.19 5.98 7.40
N TYR A 250 0.28 5.00 7.40
CA TYR A 250 0.58 3.64 6.95
C TYR A 250 1.07 3.66 5.51
N PHE A 251 0.37 4.35 4.63
CA PHE A 251 0.75 4.46 3.24
C PHE A 251 2.14 5.08 3.08
N CYS A 252 2.44 6.20 3.75
CA CYS A 252 3.75 6.86 3.64
C CYS A 252 4.89 6.09 4.27
N LEU A 253 4.71 5.66 5.52
CA LEU A 253 5.80 5.21 6.39
C LEU A 253 5.98 3.69 6.33
N TRP A 254 4.96 2.95 5.88
CA TRP A 254 4.97 1.50 5.81
C TRP A 254 4.98 1.00 4.39
N HIS A 255 3.87 1.21 3.67
CA HIS A 255 3.70 0.65 2.33
C HIS A 255 4.69 1.26 1.33
N ALA A 256 4.72 2.58 1.22
CA ALA A 256 5.59 3.29 0.30
C ALA A 256 7.06 3.00 0.57
N VAL A 257 7.53 3.04 1.82
CA VAL A 257 8.93 2.74 2.17
C VAL A 257 9.33 1.33 1.72
N ARG A 258 8.49 0.32 1.98
CA ARG A 258 8.75 -1.07 1.56
C ARG A 258 8.72 -1.23 0.05
N HIS A 259 7.81 -0.54 -0.62
CA HIS A 259 7.68 -0.59 -2.06
C HIS A 259 8.86 0.11 -2.76
N VAL A 260 9.28 1.28 -2.29
CA VAL A 260 10.48 1.97 -2.76
C VAL A 260 11.71 1.09 -2.56
N ALA A 261 11.88 0.48 -1.38
CA ALA A 261 12.97 -0.47 -1.16
C ALA A 261 12.96 -1.64 -2.15
N ARG A 262 11.78 -2.18 -2.49
CA ARG A 262 11.62 -3.22 -3.53
C ARG A 262 12.07 -2.74 -4.90
N LEU A 263 11.72 -1.51 -5.27
CA LEU A 263 12.04 -0.92 -6.57
C LEU A 263 13.54 -0.60 -6.69
N GLU A 264 14.15 -0.07 -5.64
CA GLU A 264 15.60 0.15 -5.57
C GLU A 264 16.39 -1.17 -5.71
N LEU A 265 15.83 -2.29 -5.24
CA LEU A 265 16.43 -3.62 -5.44
C LEU A 265 16.40 -4.12 -6.90
N LEU A 266 15.77 -3.39 -7.82
CA LEU A 266 15.84 -3.63 -9.25
C LEU A 266 17.03 -2.91 -9.91
N ASP A 267 17.60 -1.90 -9.26
CA ASP A 267 18.68 -1.08 -9.80
C ASP A 267 20.04 -1.51 -9.19
N PRO A 268 21.01 -1.99 -9.99
CA PRO A 268 22.34 -2.33 -9.51
C PRO A 268 23.05 -1.18 -8.77
N ASP A 269 22.92 0.06 -9.24
CA ASP A 269 23.62 1.21 -8.65
C ASP A 269 23.01 1.58 -7.29
N ALA A 270 21.69 1.49 -7.17
CA ALA A 270 21.00 1.68 -5.89
C ALA A 270 21.40 0.61 -4.87
N ARG A 271 21.55 -0.65 -5.29
CA ARG A 271 22.02 -1.74 -4.40
C ARG A 271 23.41 -1.46 -3.85
N THR A 272 24.33 -1.02 -4.71
CA THR A 272 25.70 -0.66 -4.31
C THR A 272 25.68 0.49 -3.32
N ALA A 273 25.00 1.59 -3.65
CA ALA A 273 24.91 2.76 -2.77
C ALA A 273 24.27 2.45 -1.40
N LEU A 274 23.21 1.64 -1.37
CA LEU A 274 22.59 1.19 -0.12
C LEU A 274 23.55 0.32 0.71
N SER A 275 24.37 -0.51 0.06
CA SER A 275 25.38 -1.33 0.74
C SER A 275 26.52 -0.50 1.33
N GLU A 276 26.81 0.66 0.73
CA GLU A 276 27.80 1.64 1.19
C GLU A 276 27.21 2.63 2.22
N GLY A 277 25.91 2.58 2.48
CA GLY A 277 25.21 3.45 3.44
C GLY A 277 24.76 4.80 2.87
N ASP A 278 24.86 5.02 1.56
CA ASP A 278 24.39 6.24 0.88
C ASP A 278 22.87 6.22 0.67
N LEU A 279 22.12 6.42 1.76
CA LEU A 279 20.66 6.56 1.69
C LEU A 279 20.25 7.84 0.95
N THR A 280 20.94 8.95 1.19
CA THR A 280 20.57 10.26 0.62
C THR A 280 20.71 10.27 -0.90
N GLY A 281 21.80 9.75 -1.43
CA GLY A 281 21.99 9.63 -2.88
C GLY A 281 21.00 8.66 -3.51
N THR A 282 20.65 7.57 -2.81
CA THR A 282 19.63 6.61 -3.27
C THR A 282 18.26 7.27 -3.36
N LEU A 283 17.81 7.98 -2.33
CA LEU A 283 16.55 8.71 -2.34
C LEU A 283 16.54 9.84 -3.38
N ARG A 284 17.67 10.51 -3.62
CA ARG A 284 17.78 11.53 -4.66
C ARG A 284 17.63 10.94 -6.06
N ARG A 285 18.24 9.79 -6.33
CA ARG A 285 18.08 9.06 -7.60
C ARG A 285 16.63 8.62 -7.79
N PHE A 286 16.04 8.01 -6.77
CA PHE A 286 14.63 7.62 -6.78
C PHE A 286 13.71 8.82 -7.07
N ALA A 287 13.91 9.94 -6.38
CA ALA A 287 13.12 11.16 -6.59
C ALA A 287 13.24 11.68 -8.04
N ARG A 288 14.44 11.67 -8.61
CA ARG A 288 14.65 12.07 -10.01
C ARG A 288 13.89 11.16 -10.97
N ASP A 289 14.00 9.85 -10.78
CA ASP A 289 13.36 8.85 -11.63
C ASP A 289 11.82 8.89 -11.47
N ALA A 290 11.32 9.18 -10.26
CA ALA A 290 9.90 9.30 -9.94
C ALA A 290 9.27 10.61 -10.44
N THR A 291 10.06 11.66 -10.68
CA THR A 291 9.54 13.01 -10.99
C THR A 291 8.59 13.03 -12.19
N PRO A 292 8.91 12.45 -13.36
CA PRO A 292 8.05 12.55 -14.54
C PRO A 292 6.66 11.95 -14.34
N ALA A 293 6.58 10.75 -13.77
CA ALA A 293 5.29 10.11 -13.52
C ALA A 293 4.57 10.73 -12.32
N THR A 294 5.28 11.33 -11.37
CA THR A 294 4.67 12.13 -10.29
C THR A 294 3.93 13.33 -10.87
N LEU A 295 4.54 14.06 -11.83
CA LEU A 295 3.87 15.15 -12.55
C LEU A 295 2.65 14.64 -13.32
N GLY A 296 2.76 13.47 -13.97
CA GLY A 296 1.61 12.81 -14.61
C GLY A 296 0.48 12.49 -13.62
N GLY A 297 0.81 12.01 -12.43
CA GLY A 297 -0.15 11.77 -11.34
C GLY A 297 -0.86 13.05 -10.89
N LEU A 298 -0.15 14.17 -10.78
CA LEU A 298 -0.76 15.48 -10.48
C LEU A 298 -1.73 15.93 -11.59
N LEU A 299 -1.44 15.63 -12.86
CA LEU A 299 -2.38 15.88 -13.95
C LEU A 299 -3.64 15.01 -13.83
N VAL A 300 -3.52 13.77 -13.34
CA VAL A 300 -4.70 12.93 -13.05
C VAL A 300 -5.52 13.52 -11.90
N VAL A 301 -4.90 14.04 -10.84
CA VAL A 301 -5.63 14.76 -9.78
C VAL A 301 -6.39 15.96 -10.34
N ALA A 302 -5.74 16.76 -11.18
CA ALA A 302 -6.37 17.90 -11.84
C ALA A 302 -7.52 17.45 -12.77
N GLY A 303 -7.34 16.34 -13.49
CA GLY A 303 -8.37 15.74 -14.34
C GLY A 303 -9.59 15.25 -13.54
N VAL A 304 -9.37 14.54 -12.43
CA VAL A 304 -10.46 14.13 -11.52
C VAL A 304 -11.18 15.34 -10.95
N TRP A 305 -10.46 16.37 -10.52
CA TRP A 305 -11.07 17.62 -10.05
C TRP A 305 -11.96 18.27 -11.13
N ALA A 306 -11.45 18.37 -12.35
CA ALA A 306 -12.15 19.03 -13.45
C ALA A 306 -13.37 18.24 -13.98
N LEU A 307 -13.32 16.90 -13.91
CA LEU A 307 -14.37 16.02 -14.43
C LEU A 307 -15.38 15.58 -13.37
N ALA A 308 -15.05 15.73 -12.08
CA ALA A 308 -15.98 15.43 -11.01
C ALA A 308 -17.23 16.31 -11.10
N PRO A 309 -18.45 15.75 -11.04
CA PRO A 309 -19.70 16.51 -11.02
C PRO A 309 -19.86 17.44 -9.80
N ARG A 310 -19.29 17.08 -8.64
CA ARG A 310 -19.48 17.80 -7.37
C ARG A 310 -18.16 18.02 -6.61
N PRO A 311 -17.16 18.70 -7.21
CA PRO A 311 -15.90 18.96 -6.53
C PRO A 311 -16.10 19.95 -5.39
N SER A 312 -15.35 19.79 -4.30
CA SER A 312 -15.38 20.70 -3.16
C SER A 312 -13.96 21.05 -2.74
N ALA A 313 -13.71 22.35 -2.54
CA ALA A 313 -12.41 22.87 -2.12
C ALA A 313 -12.16 22.69 -0.61
N GLY A 314 -13.15 22.21 0.14
CA GLY A 314 -12.98 21.87 1.55
C GLY A 314 -12.02 20.67 1.74
N PRO A 315 -11.43 20.48 2.93
CA PRO A 315 -10.46 19.41 3.18
C PRO A 315 -10.95 18.01 2.81
N GLU A 316 -12.23 17.71 3.05
CA GLU A 316 -12.84 16.42 2.72
C GLU A 316 -13.06 16.23 1.21
N GLY A 317 -13.40 17.30 0.49
CA GLY A 317 -13.52 17.26 -0.97
C GLY A 317 -12.17 17.07 -1.67
N LEU A 318 -11.14 17.77 -1.20
CA LEU A 318 -9.76 17.59 -1.67
C LEU A 318 -9.25 16.17 -1.38
N LEU A 319 -9.55 15.64 -0.19
CA LEU A 319 -9.29 14.24 0.18
C LEU A 319 -9.97 13.28 -0.80
N ALA A 320 -11.26 13.48 -1.09
CA ALA A 320 -12.01 12.61 -1.99
C ALA A 320 -11.45 12.62 -3.41
N VAL A 321 -11.16 13.80 -3.96
CA VAL A 321 -10.57 13.96 -5.30
C VAL A 321 -9.23 13.24 -5.39
N TYR A 322 -8.36 13.43 -4.39
CA TYR A 322 -7.08 12.75 -4.36
C TYR A 322 -7.21 11.23 -4.21
N LEU A 323 -8.11 10.73 -3.35
CA LEU A 323 -8.31 9.29 -3.20
C LEU A 323 -8.87 8.65 -4.47
N VAL A 324 -9.76 9.32 -5.21
CA VAL A 324 -10.22 8.83 -6.51
C VAL A 324 -9.09 8.86 -7.54
N ALA A 325 -8.27 9.92 -7.57
CA ALA A 325 -7.11 9.98 -8.45
C ALA A 325 -6.11 8.85 -8.15
N ILE A 326 -5.85 8.57 -6.87
CA ILE A 326 -5.08 7.40 -6.45
C ILE A 326 -5.75 6.11 -6.89
N ALA A 327 -7.05 5.94 -6.70
CA ALA A 327 -7.76 4.72 -7.11
C ALA A 327 -7.54 4.45 -8.61
N VAL A 328 -7.74 5.48 -9.45
CA VAL A 328 -7.53 5.43 -10.90
C VAL A 328 -6.11 4.99 -11.27
N LEU A 329 -5.10 5.47 -10.56
CA LEU A 329 -3.69 5.11 -10.79
C LEU A 329 -3.30 3.77 -10.16
N THR A 330 -4.02 3.32 -9.13
CA THR A 330 -3.70 2.09 -8.41
C THR A 330 -3.95 0.88 -9.30
N LEU A 331 -5.02 0.84 -10.09
CA LEU A 331 -5.30 -0.31 -10.97
C LEU A 331 -4.16 -0.61 -11.96
N PRO A 332 -3.69 0.34 -12.79
CA PRO A 332 -2.56 0.08 -13.67
C PRO A 332 -1.25 -0.19 -12.92
N HIS A 333 -1.01 0.47 -11.78
CA HIS A 333 0.13 0.18 -10.92
C HIS A 333 0.12 -1.29 -10.44
N VAL A 334 -1.03 -1.77 -9.96
CA VAL A 334 -1.23 -3.16 -9.52
C VAL A 334 -0.98 -4.14 -10.65
N ALA A 335 -1.33 -3.80 -11.90
CA ALA A 335 -1.02 -4.64 -13.05
C ALA A 335 0.51 -4.80 -13.23
N VAL A 336 1.27 -3.70 -13.14
CA VAL A 336 2.75 -3.72 -13.21
C VAL A 336 3.34 -4.51 -12.03
N VAL A 337 2.84 -4.28 -10.81
CA VAL A 337 3.32 -4.97 -9.60
C VAL A 337 3.01 -6.47 -9.64
N THR A 338 1.84 -6.86 -10.13
CA THR A 338 1.46 -8.28 -10.28
C THR A 338 2.31 -8.98 -11.33
N TRP A 339 2.61 -8.30 -12.44
CA TRP A 339 3.59 -8.79 -13.41
C TRP A 339 4.98 -8.94 -12.78
N MET A 340 5.40 -7.94 -11.99
CA MET A 340 6.67 -7.97 -11.27
C MET A 340 6.73 -9.10 -10.24
N ASP A 341 5.65 -9.37 -9.49
CA ASP A 341 5.54 -10.50 -8.56
C ASP A 341 5.79 -11.84 -9.27
N ALA A 342 5.16 -12.05 -10.43
CA ALA A 342 5.33 -13.25 -11.24
C ALA A 342 6.78 -13.42 -11.71
N ARG A 343 7.41 -12.33 -12.18
CA ARG A 343 8.82 -12.32 -12.61
C ARG A 343 9.81 -12.52 -11.47
N GLN A 344 9.47 -12.10 -10.25
CA GLN A 344 10.31 -12.24 -9.06
C GLN A 344 10.06 -13.56 -8.30
N GLY A 345 9.13 -14.41 -8.74
CA GLY A 345 8.81 -15.70 -8.13
C GLY A 345 8.06 -15.59 -6.79
N VAL A 346 7.28 -14.51 -6.60
CA VAL A 346 6.45 -14.32 -5.41
C VAL A 346 5.25 -15.27 -5.42
N TRP A 347 4.66 -15.51 -6.61
CA TRP A 347 3.55 -16.44 -6.79
C TRP A 347 4.02 -17.68 -7.52
#